data_AF-A0A8C5K090-F1
#
_entry.id   AF-A0A8C5K090-F1
#
_cell.length_a   1.000
_cell.length_b   1.000
_cell.length_c   1.000
_cell.angle_alpha   90.00
_cell.angle_beta   90.00
_cell.angle_gamma   90.00
#
_symmetry.space_group_name_H-M   'P 1'
#
loop_
_entity.id
_entity.type
_entity.pdbx_description
1 polymer ?
#
loop_
_entity_poly.entity_id
_entity_poly.type
_entity_poly.pdbx_seq_one_letter_code
_entity_poly.pdbx_strand_id
1 'polypeptide(L)'
;EDDAQADTPISLLPHLEAKIRQTHSLAHLLSKYAEQLLEEYVQHQGDPFGLPGFSPPRLPVAGLSAPAAGHAGLSLPERPRPPPPAAAAAANSAAGVFSAKVLGLHVCSLYGEWVSRTEGDLGQLVPGGPA
;
A
#
# COMPACT_ATOMS: atom_id res chain seq x y z
N GLU A 1 -45.78 -12.07 27.93
CA GLU A 1 -45.71 -12.95 26.74
C GLU A 1 -45.09 -12.08 25.66
N ASP A 2 -43.78 -11.81 25.77
CA ASP A 2 -42.70 -12.73 25.39
C ASP A 2 -42.84 -13.13 23.92
N ASP A 3 -42.19 -12.37 23.03
CA ASP A 3 -41.04 -12.95 22.35
C ASP A 3 -40.13 -11.82 21.81
N ALA A 4 -38.87 -11.92 22.17
CA ALA A 4 -37.83 -11.02 21.72
C ALA A 4 -37.62 -11.28 20.22
N GLN A 5 -37.95 -10.29 19.38
CA GLN A 5 -37.54 -10.27 17.98
C GLN A 5 -36.01 -10.18 17.95
N ALA A 6 -35.37 -11.35 18.00
CA ALA A 6 -33.93 -11.50 17.87
C ALA A 6 -33.54 -11.00 16.47
N ASP A 7 -32.88 -9.85 16.44
CA ASP A 7 -32.08 -9.38 15.31
C ASP A 7 -31.26 -10.54 14.78
N THR A 8 -31.59 -11.05 13.60
CA THR A 8 -31.07 -12.28 13.01
C THR A 8 -29.55 -12.18 12.78
N PRO A 9 -28.70 -12.84 13.59
CA PRO A 9 -27.23 -12.74 13.46
C PRO A 9 -26.64 -13.71 12.41
N ILE A 10 -27.44 -14.26 11.50
CA ILE A 10 -27.18 -15.60 10.90
C ILE A 10 -26.40 -15.57 9.55
N SER A 11 -26.01 -14.42 8.98
CA SER A 11 -25.25 -14.43 7.70
C SER A 11 -24.12 -13.41 7.58
N LEU A 12 -23.58 -12.90 8.69
CA LEU A 12 -22.48 -11.92 8.63
C LEU A 12 -21.11 -12.58 8.47
N LEU A 13 -20.87 -13.66 9.22
CA LEU A 13 -19.58 -14.35 9.27
C LEU A 13 -19.14 -14.94 7.92
N PRO A 14 -19.94 -15.79 7.23
CA PRO A 14 -19.50 -16.35 5.95
C PRO A 14 -19.32 -15.28 4.87
N HIS A 15 -20.13 -14.21 4.90
CA HIS A 15 -19.98 -13.09 3.98
C HIS A 15 -18.70 -12.29 4.26
N LEU A 16 -18.38 -12.06 5.53
CA LEU A 16 -17.16 -11.38 5.94
C LEU A 16 -15.92 -12.17 5.54
N GLU A 17 -15.91 -13.49 5.77
CA GLU A 17 -14.81 -14.36 5.33
C GLU A 17 -14.62 -14.35 3.81
N ALA A 18 -15.72 -14.39 3.05
CA ALA A 18 -15.65 -14.31 1.60
C ALA A 18 -15.03 -12.99 1.14
N LYS A 19 -15.38 -11.87 1.81
CA LYS A 19 -14.80 -10.56 1.54
C LYS A 19 -13.32 -10.52 1.91
N ILE A 20 -12.93 -11.06 3.06
CA ILE A 20 -11.52 -11.16 3.48
C ILE A 20 -10.70 -11.92 2.43
N ARG A 21 -11.18 -13.09 1.99
CA ARG A 21 -10.53 -13.88 0.93
C ARG A 21 -10.42 -13.10 -0.37
N GLN A 22 -11.50 -12.43 -0.79
CA GLN A 22 -11.50 -11.62 -2.01
C GLN A 22 -10.48 -10.48 -1.93
N THR A 23 -10.44 -9.74 -0.81
CA THR A 23 -9.51 -8.63 -0.62
C THR A 23 -8.07 -9.12 -0.57
N HIS A 24 -7.79 -10.25 0.08
CA HIS A 24 -6.48 -10.89 0.08
C HIS A 24 -6.03 -11.26 -1.34
N SER A 25 -6.89 -11.93 -2.13
CA SER A 25 -6.57 -12.27 -3.52
C SER A 25 -6.29 -11.04 -4.39
N LEU A 26 -7.01 -9.93 -4.15
CA LEU A 26 -6.74 -8.68 -4.85
C LEU A 26 -5.40 -8.07 -4.42
N ALA A 27 -5.08 -8.07 -3.12
CA ALA A 27 -3.79 -7.58 -2.62
C ALA A 27 -2.62 -8.39 -3.21
N HIS A 28 -2.76 -9.72 -3.27
CA HIS A 28 -1.79 -10.59 -3.92
C HIS A 28 -1.62 -10.28 -5.42
N LEU A 29 -2.72 -10.02 -6.13
CA LEU A 29 -2.65 -9.64 -7.53
C LEU A 29 -1.94 -8.27 -7.71
N LEU A 30 -2.25 -7.31 -6.84
CA LEU A 30 -1.63 -5.99 -6.89
C LEU A 30 -0.14 -6.04 -6.53
N SER A 31 0.30 -6.96 -5.67
CA SER A 31 1.73 -7.11 -5.35
C SER A 31 2.51 -7.57 -6.60
N LYS A 32 1.95 -8.51 -7.36
CA LYS A 32 2.51 -8.93 -8.66
C LYS A 32 2.57 -7.80 -9.68
N TYR A 33 1.54 -6.97 -9.76
CA TYR A 33 1.58 -5.81 -10.65
C TYR A 33 2.53 -4.71 -10.16
N ALA A 34 2.75 -4.57 -8.86
CA ALA A 34 3.70 -3.60 -8.32
C ALA A 34 5.16 -3.98 -8.65
N GLU A 35 5.50 -5.28 -8.59
CA GLU A 35 6.79 -5.81 -9.06
C GLU A 35 7.02 -5.44 -10.53
N GLN A 36 6.05 -5.78 -11.40
CA GLN A 36 6.12 -5.47 -12.83
C GLN A 36 6.23 -3.98 -13.11
N LEU A 37 5.45 -3.15 -12.40
CA LEU A 37 5.48 -1.70 -12.55
C LEU A 37 6.88 -1.14 -12.25
N LEU A 38 7.53 -1.62 -11.19
CA LEU A 38 8.87 -1.16 -10.83
C LEU A 38 9.91 -1.59 -11.87
N GLU A 39 9.84 -2.83 -12.34
CA GLU A 39 10.73 -3.34 -13.39
C GLU A 39 10.60 -2.54 -14.69
N GLU A 40 9.39 -2.37 -15.19
CA GLU A 40 9.09 -1.58 -16.39
C GLU A 40 9.50 -0.11 -16.22
N TYR A 41 9.30 0.45 -15.02
CA TYR A 41 9.72 1.81 -14.73
C TYR A 41 11.23 1.98 -14.90
N VAL A 42 12.01 1.09 -14.28
CA VAL A 42 13.47 1.10 -14.33
C VAL A 42 13.97 0.92 -15.76
N GLN A 43 13.40 -0.04 -16.49
CA GLN A 43 13.77 -0.32 -17.89
C GLN A 43 13.58 0.91 -18.78
N HIS A 44 12.48 1.65 -18.62
CA HIS A 44 12.19 2.82 -19.44
C HIS A 44 12.94 4.10 -19.02
N GLN A 45 13.56 4.15 -17.83
CA GLN A 45 14.29 5.34 -17.39
C GLN A 45 15.67 5.50 -18.05
N GLY A 46 16.28 4.41 -18.52
CA GLY A 46 17.65 4.38 -19.05
C GLY A 46 18.71 4.57 -17.96
N ASP A 47 19.95 4.84 -18.37
CA ASP A 47 21.05 5.05 -17.42
C ASP A 47 20.83 6.31 -16.57
N PRO A 48 21.16 6.28 -15.26
CA PRO A 48 21.82 5.18 -14.53
C PRO A 48 20.86 4.14 -13.92
N PHE A 49 19.55 4.25 -14.10
CA PHE A 49 18.54 3.43 -13.40
C PHE A 49 18.59 1.96 -13.78
N GLY A 50 18.87 1.66 -15.06
CA GLY A 50 19.02 0.29 -15.55
C GLY A 50 20.38 -0.36 -15.25
N LEU A 51 21.33 0.37 -14.66
CA LEU A 51 22.66 -0.15 -14.38
C LEU A 51 22.65 -1.02 -13.10
N PRO A 52 23.26 -2.22 -13.13
CA PRO A 52 23.40 -3.03 -11.93
C PRO A 52 24.21 -2.28 -10.86
N GLY A 53 23.70 -2.24 -9.63
CA GLY A 53 24.35 -1.57 -8.50
C GLY A 53 24.07 -0.06 -8.37
N PHE A 54 23.28 0.53 -9.27
CA PHE A 54 22.78 1.88 -9.06
C PHE A 54 21.86 1.92 -7.84
N SER A 55 22.23 2.73 -6.84
CA SER A 55 21.39 3.04 -5.68
C SER A 55 20.95 4.50 -5.77
N PRO A 56 19.74 4.77 -6.27
CA PRO A 56 19.22 6.13 -6.38
C PRO A 56 19.07 6.78 -4.99
N PRO A 57 19.23 8.11 -4.89
CA PRO A 57 18.94 8.84 -3.67
C PRO A 57 17.51 8.56 -3.18
N ARG A 58 17.32 8.29 -1.89
CA ARG A 58 15.97 8.21 -1.32
C ARG A 58 15.47 9.63 -1.08
N LEU A 59 14.50 10.05 -1.89
CA LEU A 59 13.86 11.35 -1.73
C LEU A 59 12.61 11.20 -0.85
N PRO A 60 12.44 12.01 0.21
CA PRO A 60 11.21 11.98 0.99
C PRO A 60 10.06 12.48 0.12
N VAL A 61 9.02 11.67 -0.03
CA VAL A 61 7.82 12.07 -0.78
C VAL A 61 6.84 12.69 0.19
N ALA A 62 6.66 14.00 0.09
CA ALA A 62 5.70 14.71 0.92
C ALA A 62 4.30 14.12 0.73
N GLY A 63 3.69 13.68 1.84
CA GLY A 63 2.38 13.04 1.84
C GLY A 63 2.38 11.52 1.72
N LEU A 64 3.50 10.86 1.43
CA LEU A 64 3.63 9.40 1.48
C LEU A 64 4.47 9.00 2.70
N SER A 65 3.83 8.36 3.67
CA SER A 65 4.54 7.73 4.78
C SER A 65 4.99 6.32 4.42
N ALA A 66 6.08 5.86 5.02
CA ALA A 66 6.49 4.47 4.95
C ALA A 66 5.37 3.56 5.50
N PRO A 67 5.26 2.31 5.04
CA PRO A 67 4.30 1.36 5.58
C PRO A 67 4.62 1.03 7.05
N ALA A 68 4.07 1.82 7.97
CA ALA A 68 4.35 1.74 9.42
C ALA A 68 3.74 0.49 10.06
N ALA A 69 4.39 -0.02 11.11
CA ALA A 69 3.89 -1.16 11.88
C ALA A 69 2.64 -0.81 12.68
N GLY A 70 1.46 -1.05 12.11
CA GLY A 70 0.18 -0.68 12.71
C GLY A 70 -0.49 -1.81 13.50
N HIS A 71 0.11 -2.31 14.59
CA HIS A 71 -0.61 -3.15 15.56
C HIS A 71 -0.34 -2.79 17.04
N ALA A 72 0.33 -1.67 17.33
CA ALA A 72 0.44 -1.18 18.71
C ALA A 72 -0.89 -0.53 19.14
N GLY A 73 -1.87 -1.39 19.42
CA GLY A 73 -3.18 -1.04 19.95
C GLY A 73 -4.18 -0.66 18.86
N LEU A 74 -5.36 -1.27 18.92
CA LEU A 74 -6.59 -0.86 18.23
C LEU A 74 -7.09 0.51 18.73
N SER A 75 -6.21 1.50 18.82
CA SER A 75 -6.61 2.89 18.89
C SER A 75 -6.95 3.28 17.46
N LEU A 76 -8.25 3.42 17.19
CA LEU A 76 -8.75 3.97 15.93
C LEU A 76 -7.88 5.20 15.59
N PRO A 77 -7.12 5.20 14.48
CA PRO A 77 -6.25 6.33 14.18
C PRO A 77 -7.14 7.57 14.04
N GLU A 78 -6.80 8.61 14.79
CA GLU A 78 -7.35 9.94 14.56
C GLU A 78 -7.25 10.25 13.07
N ARG A 79 -8.35 10.69 12.47
CA ARG A 79 -8.47 10.95 11.02
C ARG A 79 -7.23 11.71 10.55
N PRO A 80 -6.39 11.11 9.68
CA PRO A 80 -5.20 11.79 9.19
C PRO A 80 -5.59 13.13 8.58
N ARG A 81 -5.06 14.23 9.12
CA ARG A 81 -5.25 15.55 8.53
C ARG A 81 -4.71 15.49 7.10
N PRO A 82 -5.50 15.85 6.07
CA PRO A 82 -5.03 15.81 4.70
C PRO A 82 -3.79 16.71 4.58
N PRO A 83 -2.71 16.24 3.92
CA PRO A 83 -1.55 17.07 3.68
C PRO A 83 -1.97 18.29 2.84
N PRO A 84 -1.40 19.48 3.08
CA PRO A 84 -1.73 20.68 2.31
C PRO A 84 -1.44 20.42 0.82
N PRO A 85 -2.41 20.66 -0.09
CA PRO A 85 -2.36 20.17 -1.48
C PRO A 85 -1.37 20.89 -2.40
N ALA A 86 -0.57 21.84 -1.91
CA ALA A 86 0.22 22.73 -2.77
C ALA A 86 1.75 22.69 -2.54
N ALA A 87 2.22 22.36 -1.34
CA ALA A 87 3.66 22.44 -1.03
C ALA A 87 4.47 21.28 -1.65
N ALA A 88 3.89 20.08 -1.72
CA ALA A 88 4.54 18.89 -2.28
C ALA A 88 4.70 18.95 -3.81
N ALA A 89 3.68 19.48 -4.51
CA ALA A 89 3.71 19.59 -5.97
C ALA A 89 4.70 20.67 -6.44
N ALA A 90 4.75 21.82 -5.75
CA ALA A 90 5.64 22.93 -6.12
C ALA A 90 7.13 22.60 -5.95
N ALA A 91 7.51 21.84 -4.90
CA ALA A 91 8.89 21.39 -4.71
C ALA A 91 9.35 20.43 -5.82
N ASN A 92 8.43 19.60 -6.35
CA ASN A 92 8.72 18.66 -7.43
C ASN A 92 8.85 19.35 -8.80
N SER A 93 8.11 20.44 -9.06
CA SER A 93 8.21 21.19 -10.32
C SER A 93 9.52 21.97 -10.47
N ALA A 94 10.20 22.29 -9.38
CA ALA A 94 11.53 22.90 -9.40
C ALA A 94 12.67 21.87 -9.56
N ALA A 95 12.37 20.59 -9.42
CA ALA A 95 13.34 19.52 -9.45
C ALA A 95 13.63 19.10 -10.90
N GLY A 96 14.91 18.95 -11.26
CA GLY A 96 15.31 18.55 -12.61
C GLY A 96 14.79 17.16 -13.00
N VAL A 97 14.86 16.83 -14.30
CA VAL A 97 14.37 15.56 -14.87
C VAL A 97 14.87 14.34 -14.08
N PHE A 98 16.14 14.35 -13.64
CA PHE A 98 16.70 13.27 -12.82
C PHE A 98 15.95 13.09 -11.50
N SER A 99 15.68 14.17 -10.76
CA SER A 99 14.93 14.13 -9.51
C SER A 99 13.50 13.63 -9.71
N ALA A 100 12.86 14.01 -10.83
CA ALA A 100 11.55 13.49 -11.19
C ALA A 100 11.58 11.97 -11.45
N LYS A 101 12.63 11.46 -12.09
CA LYS A 101 12.84 10.02 -12.30
C LYS A 101 13.11 9.28 -10.98
N VAL A 102 13.95 9.84 -10.11
CA VAL A 102 14.20 9.28 -8.78
C VAL A 102 12.92 9.23 -7.95
N LEU A 103 12.09 10.28 -8.04
CA LEU A 103 10.79 10.32 -7.37
C LEU A 103 9.85 9.22 -7.88
N GLY A 104 9.72 9.06 -9.20
CA GLY A 104 8.84 8.03 -9.77
C GLY A 104 9.28 6.63 -9.39
N LEU A 105 10.59 6.37 -9.37
CA LEU A 105 11.13 5.11 -8.87
C LEU A 105 10.72 4.87 -7.41
N HIS A 106 10.90 5.88 -6.57
CA HIS A 106 10.56 5.77 -5.15
C HIS A 106 9.07 5.52 -4.91
N VAL A 107 8.19 6.15 -5.69
CA VAL A 107 6.74 5.90 -5.65
C VAL A 107 6.42 4.46 -6.05
N CYS A 108 7.03 3.94 -7.12
CA CYS A 108 6.83 2.55 -7.53
C CYS A 108 7.28 1.56 -6.45
N SER A 109 8.46 1.79 -5.85
CA SER A 109 8.96 0.96 -4.74
C SER A 109 8.05 1.02 -3.51
N LEU A 110 7.66 2.23 -3.07
CA LEU A 110 6.75 2.40 -1.93
C LEU A 110 5.40 1.72 -2.16
N TYR A 111 4.85 1.81 -3.38
CA TYR A 111 3.61 1.14 -3.73
C TYR A 111 3.75 -0.38 -3.56
N GLY A 112 4.85 -0.97 -4.03
CA GLY A 112 5.16 -2.39 -3.80
C GLY A 112 5.21 -2.75 -2.31
N GLU A 113 5.96 -1.99 -1.51
CA GLU A 113 6.06 -2.23 -0.07
C GLU A 113 4.69 -2.15 0.64
N TRP A 114 3.85 -1.16 0.28
CA TRP A 114 2.50 -0.99 0.82
C TRP A 114 1.58 -2.17 0.49
N VAL A 115 1.60 -2.64 -0.76
CA VAL A 115 0.74 -3.73 -1.19
C VAL A 115 1.20 -5.06 -0.62
N SER A 116 2.51 -5.36 -0.61
CA SER A 116 3.03 -6.59 0.02
C SER A 116 2.71 -6.65 1.51
N ARG A 117 2.77 -5.51 2.20
CA ARG A 117 2.33 -5.43 3.60
C ARG A 117 0.83 -5.67 3.74
N THR A 118 0.03 -5.03 2.91
CA THR A 118 -1.43 -5.20 2.90
C THR A 118 -1.82 -6.66 2.65
N GLU A 119 -1.13 -7.33 1.73
CA GLU A 119 -1.28 -8.77 1.49
C GLU A 119 -0.97 -9.59 2.74
N GLY A 120 0.17 -9.33 3.40
CA GLY A 120 0.56 -10.02 4.64
C GLY A 120 -0.42 -9.79 5.80
N ASP A 121 -0.87 -8.55 5.99
CA ASP A 121 -1.83 -8.19 7.04
C ASP A 121 -3.21 -8.85 6.79
N LEU A 122 -3.67 -8.89 5.54
CA LEU A 122 -4.90 -9.60 5.16
C LEU A 122 -4.75 -11.12 5.26
N GLY A 123 -3.57 -11.66 4.99
CA GLY A 123 -3.25 -13.08 5.11
C GLY A 123 -3.45 -13.62 6.53
N GLN A 124 -3.18 -12.79 7.54
CA GLN A 124 -3.45 -13.12 8.96
C GLN A 124 -4.95 -13.23 9.28
N LEU A 125 -5.81 -12.59 8.47
CA LEU A 125 -7.26 -12.61 8.64
C LEU A 125 -7.92 -13.73 7.85
N VAL A 126 -7.21 -14.37 6.91
CA VAL A 126 -7.75 -15.49 6.12
C VAL A 126 -7.93 -16.70 7.04
N PRO A 127 -9.16 -17.24 7.18
CA PRO A 127 -9.40 -18.43 7.99
C PRO A 127 -8.53 -19.60 7.51
N GLY A 128 -7.69 -20.15 8.40
CA GLY A 128 -6.82 -21.30 8.12
C GLY A 128 -5.37 -20.98 7.69
N GLY A 129 -4.91 -19.73 7.84
CA GLY A 129 -3.49 -19.38 7.65
C GLY A 129 -2.55 -19.95 8.73
N PRO A 130 -1.23 -20.03 8.48
CA PRO A 130 -0.27 -20.53 9.47
C PRO A 130 -0.20 -19.56 10.65
N ALA A 131 -0.44 -20.09 11.85
CA ALA A 131 -0.32 -19.39 13.13
C ALA A 131 1.14 -19.12 13.51
#